data_AF-A0A5D2YIG8-F1
#
_entry.id   AF-A0A5D2YIG8-F1
#
_cell.length_a   1.000
_cell.length_b   1.000
_cell.length_c   1.000
_cell.angle_alpha   90.00
_cell.angle_beta   90.00
_cell.angle_gamma   90.00
#
_symmetry.space_group_name_H-M   'P 1'
#
loop_
_entity.id
_entity.type
_entity.pdbx_description
1 polymer ?
#
loop_
_entity_poly.entity_id
_entity_poly.type
_entity_poly.pdbx_seq_one_letter_code
_entity_poly.pdbx_strand_id
1 'polypeptide(L)'
;MSQTGVVADAHSIIIIAQIHEINGQRDELKKFKDHVAPLPVAFVSHYRQFYECLLSLHFKFDDIDAAAELLLDMNRSRGSHPVDDPGRDFQKPHFVPIGSQNLRNGLKIQIMPELIHKDSALKEEGKSDLVLFRDKKLLPSNRALSKLINGYKRHGKMDELSKFLLGLKKELYSSGESSVICDVIDACISLGWVEIAHDILDDMEFSGDSLDSSAYMALLSAYYKRNMSREANVLIKQVRKAGLVINLANNIVLSKNVPSNVGRSSLSIKEASSIYQPSLSKCLVEEVSDAEKAVSHIIYELNSSIYFFSKAKMMGDALNIYRRMQEMKIQPTEHTFMYLVCGYSSLEMYRDVTILWGDMKRIMETGSLTLSSDLYEFLLLNFLRGGYFERVMEVIDYMNKCNMYVDKWMHKSEYLKIHKNLYRSLKASKARTEAQGKRFEYVKAFKKWAGIN
;
A
#
# COMPACT_ATOMS: atom_id res chain seq x y z
N MET A 1 -19.40 -38.40 21.24
CA MET A 1 -20.08 -37.10 21.46
C MET A 1 -18.99 -36.10 21.79
N SER A 2 -18.84 -35.02 21.03
CA SER A 2 -17.94 -33.92 21.41
C SER A 2 -18.39 -33.39 22.76
N GLN A 3 -17.53 -33.44 23.78
CA GLN A 3 -17.84 -32.92 25.11
C GLN A 3 -18.14 -31.42 24.98
N THR A 4 -19.42 -31.06 25.08
CA THR A 4 -19.88 -29.67 25.22
C THR A 4 -19.73 -29.29 26.68
N GLY A 5 -18.89 -28.28 26.97
CA GLY A 5 -18.68 -27.83 28.35
C GLY A 5 -18.33 -26.35 28.51
N VAL A 6 -17.98 -25.64 27.44
CA VAL A 6 -17.61 -24.22 27.53
C VAL A 6 -18.62 -23.39 26.75
N VAL A 7 -19.47 -22.70 27.49
CA VAL A 7 -20.35 -21.66 26.97
C VAL A 7 -19.55 -20.36 26.97
N ALA A 8 -19.37 -19.76 25.79
CA ALA A 8 -18.75 -18.45 25.63
C ALA A 8 -19.84 -17.38 25.59
N ASP A 9 -19.76 -16.47 26.57
CA ASP A 9 -20.46 -15.19 26.56
C ASP A 9 -19.73 -14.17 25.66
N ALA A 10 -20.27 -12.95 25.55
CA ALA A 10 -19.64 -11.89 24.77
C ALA A 10 -18.21 -11.57 25.26
N HIS A 11 -17.97 -11.64 26.57
CA HIS A 11 -16.66 -11.37 27.16
C HIS A 11 -15.62 -12.41 26.70
N SER A 12 -15.98 -13.69 26.74
CA SER A 12 -15.14 -14.78 26.25
C SER A 12 -14.80 -14.60 24.76
N ILE A 13 -15.77 -14.17 23.94
CA ILE A 13 -15.54 -13.91 22.50
C ILE A 13 -14.57 -12.75 22.29
N ILE A 14 -14.65 -11.68 23.09
CA ILE A 14 -13.71 -10.55 23.02
C ILE A 14 -12.29 -10.99 23.40
N ILE A 15 -12.13 -11.77 24.47
CA ILE A 15 -10.83 -12.30 24.88
C ILE A 15 -10.25 -13.19 23.78
N ILE A 16 -11.06 -14.08 23.21
CA ILE A 16 -10.67 -14.93 22.08
C ILE A 16 -10.20 -14.06 20.89
N ALA A 17 -10.93 -12.98 20.59
CA ALA A 17 -10.56 -12.06 19.52
C ALA A 17 -9.21 -11.39 19.75
N GLN A 18 -8.95 -10.90 20.97
CA GLN A 18 -7.66 -10.30 21.35
C GLN A 18 -6.51 -11.31 21.26
N ILE A 19 -6.72 -12.55 21.71
CA ILE A 19 -5.72 -13.61 21.60
C ILE A 19 -5.40 -13.91 20.14
N HIS A 20 -6.42 -14.03 19.28
CA HIS A 20 -6.21 -14.25 17.85
C HIS A 20 -5.54 -13.06 17.17
N GLU A 21 -5.84 -11.83 17.58
CA GLU A 21 -5.17 -10.62 17.08
C GLU A 21 -3.67 -10.63 17.37
N ILE A 22 -3.31 -10.87 18.64
CA ILE A 22 -1.90 -10.96 19.09
C ILE A 22 -1.16 -12.04 18.28
N ASN A 23 -1.80 -13.19 18.08
CA ASN A 23 -1.22 -14.32 17.35
C ASN A 23 -1.29 -14.21 15.83
N GLY A 24 -1.93 -13.19 15.26
CA GLY A 24 -2.10 -13.07 13.80
C GLY A 24 -3.04 -14.11 13.18
N GLN A 25 -3.92 -14.73 13.96
CA GLN A 25 -4.78 -15.84 13.54
C GLN A 25 -6.10 -15.36 12.92
N ARG A 26 -6.01 -14.63 11.81
CA ARG A 26 -7.17 -14.00 11.14
C ARG A 26 -8.26 -15.00 10.73
N ASP A 27 -7.87 -16.09 10.08
CA ASP A 27 -8.86 -17.02 9.50
C ASP A 27 -9.58 -17.85 10.58
N GLU A 28 -8.93 -18.06 11.72
CA GLU A 28 -9.59 -18.65 12.90
C GLU A 28 -10.59 -17.68 13.51
N LEU A 29 -10.23 -16.39 13.64
CA LEU A 29 -11.13 -15.37 14.16
C LEU A 29 -12.35 -15.14 13.25
N LYS A 30 -12.18 -15.21 11.93
CA LYS A 30 -13.28 -15.10 10.95
C LYS A 30 -14.41 -16.10 11.21
N LYS A 31 -14.11 -17.31 11.70
CA LYS A 31 -15.14 -18.33 12.01
C LYS A 31 -16.16 -17.87 13.05
N PHE A 32 -15.77 -16.93 13.91
CA PHE A 32 -16.65 -16.35 14.93
C PHE A 32 -17.54 -15.22 14.35
N LYS A 33 -17.20 -14.62 13.20
CA LYS A 33 -17.97 -13.50 12.60
C LYS A 33 -19.41 -13.91 12.32
N ASP A 34 -19.63 -15.06 11.70
CA ASP A 34 -20.96 -15.55 11.33
C ASP A 34 -21.88 -15.79 12.54
N HIS A 35 -21.29 -15.89 13.73
CA HIS A 35 -21.99 -16.14 14.98
C HIS A 35 -22.28 -14.84 15.76
N VAL A 36 -21.51 -13.78 15.47
CA VAL A 36 -21.62 -12.45 16.07
C VAL A 36 -22.45 -11.49 15.19
N ALA A 37 -22.42 -11.68 13.88
CA ALA A 37 -23.13 -10.82 12.91
C ALA A 37 -24.66 -10.84 13.08
N PRO A 38 -25.35 -11.97 13.34
CA PRO A 38 -26.82 -12.01 13.45
C PRO A 38 -27.39 -11.36 14.71
N LEU A 39 -26.55 -10.89 15.64
CA LEU A 39 -27.00 -10.49 16.97
C LEU A 39 -27.81 -9.18 16.97
N PRO A 40 -28.84 -9.07 17.84
CA PRO A 40 -29.67 -7.87 17.97
C PRO A 40 -28.87 -6.58 18.25
N VAL A 41 -29.44 -5.45 17.80
CA VAL A 41 -28.86 -4.10 17.96
C VAL A 41 -28.47 -3.78 19.41
N ALA A 42 -29.21 -4.32 20.39
CA ALA A 42 -28.95 -4.12 21.82
C ALA A 42 -27.58 -4.65 22.29
N PHE A 43 -27.00 -5.64 21.60
CA PHE A 43 -25.73 -6.27 22.00
C PHE A 43 -24.51 -5.78 21.22
N VAL A 44 -24.72 -4.91 20.22
CA VAL A 44 -23.71 -4.50 19.25
C VAL A 44 -22.49 -3.84 19.86
N SER A 45 -22.70 -2.98 20.86
CA SER A 45 -21.62 -2.30 21.58
C SER A 45 -20.65 -3.28 22.23
N HIS A 46 -21.15 -4.42 22.74
CA HIS A 46 -20.34 -5.43 23.41
C HIS A 46 -19.38 -6.11 22.43
N TYR A 47 -19.73 -6.23 21.15
CA TYR A 47 -18.90 -6.85 20.12
C TYR A 47 -18.04 -5.85 19.34
N ARG A 48 -18.03 -4.55 19.72
CA ARG A 48 -17.17 -3.55 19.07
C ARG A 48 -15.70 -4.01 19.03
N GLN A 49 -15.18 -4.48 20.16
CA GLN A 49 -13.79 -4.94 20.25
C GLN A 49 -13.51 -6.17 19.38
N PHE A 50 -14.50 -7.04 19.16
CA PHE A 50 -14.36 -8.16 18.23
C PHE A 50 -14.13 -7.67 16.80
N TYR A 51 -14.93 -6.70 16.34
CA TYR A 51 -14.75 -6.09 15.02
C TYR A 51 -13.43 -5.31 14.92
N GLU A 52 -13.03 -4.62 16.00
CA GLU A 52 -11.72 -3.96 16.10
C GLU A 52 -10.56 -4.93 15.84
N CYS A 53 -10.51 -6.05 16.56
CA CYS A 53 -9.47 -7.07 16.43
C CYS A 53 -9.47 -7.71 15.03
N LEU A 54 -10.65 -8.00 14.48
CA LEU A 54 -10.75 -8.60 13.14
C LEU A 54 -10.30 -7.62 12.06
N LEU A 55 -10.70 -6.35 12.15
CA LEU A 55 -10.30 -5.29 11.22
C LEU A 55 -8.79 -5.00 11.29
N SER A 56 -8.24 -4.96 12.51
CA SER A 56 -6.79 -4.87 12.76
C SER A 56 -6.01 -6.00 12.06
N LEU A 57 -6.51 -7.25 12.15
CA LEU A 57 -5.93 -8.38 11.43
C LEU A 57 -6.04 -8.23 9.91
N HIS A 58 -7.17 -7.76 9.37
CA HIS A 58 -7.27 -7.51 7.93
C HIS A 58 -6.23 -6.51 7.43
N PHE A 59 -6.06 -5.38 8.14
CA PHE A 59 -5.03 -4.39 7.79
C PHE A 59 -3.61 -4.94 7.98
N LYS A 60 -3.36 -5.77 9.00
CA LYS A 60 -2.05 -6.41 9.23
C LYS A 60 -1.64 -7.32 8.06
N PHE A 61 -2.61 -7.95 7.39
CA PHE A 61 -2.38 -8.79 6.21
C PHE A 61 -2.53 -8.04 4.88
N ASP A 62 -2.69 -6.71 4.89
CA ASP A 62 -2.93 -5.87 3.71
C ASP A 62 -4.14 -6.35 2.88
N ASP A 63 -5.13 -6.96 3.54
CA ASP A 63 -6.35 -7.47 2.91
C ASP A 63 -7.45 -6.40 2.95
N ILE A 64 -7.23 -5.36 2.14
CA ILE A 64 -8.04 -4.13 2.10
C ILE A 64 -9.48 -4.41 1.69
N ASP A 65 -9.69 -5.32 0.73
CA ASP A 65 -11.03 -5.66 0.24
C ASP A 65 -11.86 -6.33 1.34
N ALA A 66 -11.29 -7.30 2.08
CA ALA A 66 -12.01 -7.93 3.17
C ALA A 66 -12.20 -7.01 4.39
N ALA A 67 -11.31 -6.03 4.61
CA ALA A 67 -11.52 -4.97 5.61
C ALA A 67 -12.73 -4.08 5.23
N ALA A 68 -12.83 -3.69 3.96
CA ALA A 68 -13.92 -2.90 3.43
C ALA A 68 -15.26 -3.66 3.54
N GLU A 69 -15.28 -4.92 3.13
CA GLU A 69 -16.46 -5.80 3.30
C GLU A 69 -16.89 -5.91 4.76
N LEU A 70 -15.94 -6.10 5.70
CA LEU A 70 -16.25 -6.19 7.12
C LEU A 70 -16.94 -4.93 7.66
N LEU A 71 -16.49 -3.74 7.24
CA LEU A 71 -17.08 -2.47 7.64
C LEU A 71 -18.47 -2.22 7.04
N LEU A 72 -18.75 -2.76 5.85
CA LEU A 72 -20.10 -2.71 5.29
C LEU A 72 -21.03 -3.72 5.98
N ASP A 73 -20.51 -4.91 6.31
CA ASP A 73 -21.29 -6.00 6.89
C ASP A 73 -21.64 -5.80 8.35
N MET A 74 -20.82 -5.09 9.13
CA MET A 74 -20.99 -4.96 10.58
C MET A 74 -22.35 -4.37 11.01
N ASN A 75 -23.09 -3.72 10.10
CA ASN A 75 -24.45 -3.21 10.35
C ASN A 75 -25.55 -3.84 9.47
N ARG A 76 -25.21 -4.43 8.31
CA ARG A 76 -26.19 -4.93 7.32
C ARG A 76 -27.14 -5.99 7.85
N SER A 77 -26.66 -6.90 8.70
CA SER A 77 -27.43 -8.02 9.23
C SER A 77 -28.53 -7.62 10.22
N ARG A 78 -28.68 -6.32 10.53
CA ARG A 78 -29.44 -5.85 11.70
C ARG A 78 -30.66 -4.99 11.36
N GLY A 79 -30.83 -4.61 10.09
CA GLY A 79 -31.95 -3.78 9.62
C GLY A 79 -33.25 -4.54 9.32
N SER A 80 -33.25 -5.88 9.35
CA SER A 80 -34.37 -6.71 8.86
C SER A 80 -35.28 -7.32 9.94
N HIS A 81 -35.05 -7.06 11.23
CA HIS A 81 -35.89 -7.61 12.30
C HIS A 81 -36.77 -6.52 12.93
N PRO A 82 -38.12 -6.60 12.77
CA PRO A 82 -39.04 -5.79 13.55
C PRO A 82 -38.82 -6.05 15.04
N VAL A 83 -39.00 -5.02 15.85
CA VAL A 83 -38.80 -5.00 17.32
C VAL A 83 -39.85 -5.85 18.08
N ASP A 84 -40.65 -6.67 17.40
CA ASP A 84 -41.72 -7.45 18.00
C ASP A 84 -41.36 -8.94 18.06
N ASP A 85 -41.11 -9.40 19.29
CA ASP A 85 -40.76 -10.76 19.77
C ASP A 85 -39.26 -11.16 19.69
N PRO A 86 -38.45 -10.85 20.75
CA PRO A 86 -37.07 -11.29 20.89
C PRO A 86 -36.91 -12.81 21.11
N GLY A 87 -38.01 -13.57 21.20
CA GLY A 87 -38.04 -14.83 21.96
C GLY A 87 -37.82 -16.13 21.20
N ARG A 88 -37.88 -16.21 19.86
CA ARG A 88 -38.00 -17.54 19.20
C ARG A 88 -36.83 -18.03 18.36
N ASP A 89 -36.04 -17.17 17.71
CA ASP A 89 -34.98 -17.63 16.79
C ASP A 89 -33.54 -17.51 17.34
N PHE A 90 -33.33 -16.72 18.40
CA PHE A 90 -31.99 -16.47 18.97
C PHE A 90 -31.56 -17.50 20.05
N GLN A 91 -32.47 -18.38 20.45
CA GLN A 91 -32.25 -19.41 21.48
C GLN A 91 -31.46 -20.63 20.99
N LYS A 92 -31.12 -20.72 19.69
CA LYS A 92 -30.34 -21.85 19.17
C LYS A 92 -28.85 -21.67 19.50
N PRO A 93 -28.24 -22.62 20.24
CA PRO A 93 -26.81 -22.57 20.51
C PRO A 93 -26.02 -22.76 19.22
N HIS A 94 -25.09 -21.83 18.96
CA HIS A 94 -24.19 -21.94 17.82
C HIS A 94 -22.86 -22.55 18.27
N PHE A 95 -22.31 -23.46 17.47
CA PHE A 95 -21.11 -24.22 17.83
C PHE A 95 -19.95 -23.88 16.91
N VAL A 96 -18.91 -23.25 17.48
CA VAL A 96 -17.66 -22.96 16.75
C VAL A 96 -16.63 -24.05 17.06
N PRO A 97 -16.08 -24.76 16.06
CA PRO A 97 -15.01 -25.72 16.30
C PRO A 97 -13.73 -25.00 16.73
N ILE A 98 -13.09 -25.49 17.81
CA ILE A 98 -11.75 -25.05 18.23
C ILE A 98 -10.73 -26.06 17.73
N GLY A 99 -9.65 -25.55 17.14
CA GLY A 99 -8.49 -26.35 16.73
C GLY A 99 -8.53 -26.77 15.27
N SER A 100 -7.63 -27.68 14.90
CA SER A 100 -7.44 -28.07 13.50
C SER A 100 -8.69 -28.70 12.90
N GLN A 101 -9.05 -28.27 11.69
CA GLN A 101 -10.14 -28.86 10.89
C GLN A 101 -9.92 -30.35 10.57
N ASN A 102 -8.69 -30.84 10.74
CA ASN A 102 -8.33 -32.24 10.50
C ASN A 102 -8.70 -33.17 11.68
N LEU A 103 -9.19 -32.64 12.79
CA LEU A 103 -9.61 -33.43 13.95
C LEU A 103 -11.00 -34.03 13.71
N ARG A 104 -11.10 -35.36 13.63
CA ARG A 104 -12.38 -36.09 13.49
C ARG A 104 -13.39 -35.77 14.61
N ASN A 105 -12.90 -35.49 15.82
CA ASN A 105 -13.70 -35.12 16.99
C ASN A 105 -13.10 -33.89 17.68
N GLY A 106 -13.17 -32.72 17.05
CA GLY A 106 -12.70 -31.45 17.64
C GLY A 106 -13.58 -30.95 18.80
N LEU A 107 -12.99 -30.15 19.69
CA LEU A 107 -13.72 -29.40 20.72
C LEU A 107 -14.58 -28.32 20.05
N LYS A 108 -15.71 -27.97 20.66
CA LYS A 108 -16.60 -26.93 20.16
C LYS A 108 -16.96 -25.96 21.29
N ILE A 109 -16.89 -24.66 21.01
CA ILE A 109 -17.43 -23.62 21.89
C ILE A 109 -18.88 -23.40 21.54
N GLN A 110 -19.72 -23.33 22.57
CA GLN A 110 -21.11 -22.91 22.43
C GLN A 110 -21.20 -21.40 22.65
N ILE A 111 -21.66 -20.65 21.65
CA ILE A 111 -21.87 -19.20 21.78
C ILE A 111 -23.30 -18.94 22.22
N MET A 112 -23.48 -18.24 23.36
CA MET A 112 -24.78 -17.83 23.89
C MET A 112 -24.81 -16.31 24.15
N PRO A 113 -25.27 -15.52 23.17
CA PRO A 113 -25.36 -14.06 23.28
C PRO A 113 -26.33 -13.58 24.38
N GLU A 114 -27.33 -14.40 24.72
CA GLU A 114 -28.38 -14.06 25.69
C GLU A 114 -27.87 -14.03 27.15
N LEU A 115 -26.71 -14.64 27.44
CA LEU A 115 -26.11 -14.67 28.77
C LEU A 115 -25.36 -13.38 29.14
N ILE A 116 -25.47 -12.33 28.32
CA ILE A 116 -24.90 -11.01 28.62
C ILE A 116 -25.66 -10.43 29.83
N HIS A 117 -25.04 -10.52 31.02
CA HIS A 117 -25.55 -9.85 32.21
C HIS A 117 -25.52 -8.33 31.99
N LYS A 118 -26.68 -7.68 32.17
CA LYS A 118 -26.86 -6.22 32.04
C LYS A 118 -25.91 -5.38 32.90
N ASP A 119 -25.30 -5.99 33.92
CA ASP A 119 -24.39 -5.35 34.87
C ASP A 119 -22.91 -5.65 34.62
N SER A 120 -22.53 -6.26 33.50
CA SER A 120 -21.12 -6.33 33.11
C SER A 120 -20.66 -4.93 32.69
N ALA A 121 -20.28 -4.11 33.67
CA ALA A 121 -19.62 -2.83 33.49
C ALA A 121 -18.27 -3.06 32.81
N LEU A 122 -18.29 -3.26 31.50
CA LEU A 122 -17.11 -3.15 30.67
C LEU A 122 -16.66 -1.70 30.79
N LYS A 123 -15.60 -1.48 31.57
CA LYS A 123 -14.74 -0.33 31.32
C LYS A 123 -14.28 -0.47 29.88
N GLU A 124 -14.56 0.54 29.06
CA GLU A 124 -13.96 0.73 27.74
C GLU A 124 -12.44 0.98 27.88
N GLU A 125 -11.69 0.02 28.42
CA GLU A 125 -10.23 0.13 28.58
C GLU A 125 -9.46 -0.20 27.29
N GLY A 126 -10.17 -0.49 26.19
CA GLY A 126 -9.62 -0.56 24.84
C GLY A 126 -9.72 0.79 24.13
N LYS A 127 -8.58 1.35 23.71
CA LYS A 127 -8.52 2.53 22.84
C LYS A 127 -9.34 2.22 21.57
N SER A 128 -10.47 2.91 21.37
CA SER A 128 -11.27 2.75 20.15
C SER A 128 -10.54 3.40 18.99
N ASP A 129 -9.85 2.59 18.19
CA ASP A 129 -8.90 3.05 17.20
C ASP A 129 -9.47 2.95 15.78
N LEU A 130 -10.17 1.86 15.46
CA LEU A 130 -10.67 1.55 14.12
C LEU A 130 -12.21 1.56 14.02
N VAL A 131 -12.92 1.20 15.08
CA VAL A 131 -14.38 1.10 15.12
C VAL A 131 -14.96 1.97 16.23
N LEU A 132 -15.93 2.81 15.87
CA LEU A 132 -16.69 3.67 16.76
C LEU A 132 -18.10 3.10 16.97
N PHE A 133 -18.69 3.36 18.13
CA PHE A 133 -20.09 3.06 18.38
C PHE A 133 -20.86 4.37 18.60
N ARG A 134 -21.75 4.71 17.67
CA ARG A 134 -22.58 5.93 17.69
C ARG A 134 -23.97 5.59 17.18
N ASP A 135 -25.01 6.17 17.79
CA ASP A 135 -26.42 5.98 17.39
C ASP A 135 -26.84 4.51 17.22
N LYS A 136 -26.36 3.64 18.12
CA LYS A 136 -26.60 2.18 18.11
C LYS A 136 -26.03 1.45 16.88
N LYS A 137 -25.15 2.08 16.11
CA LYS A 137 -24.44 1.50 14.96
C LYS A 137 -22.94 1.48 15.21
N LEU A 138 -22.25 0.55 14.54
CA LEU A 138 -20.79 0.54 14.47
C LEU A 138 -20.38 1.38 13.26
N LEU A 139 -19.50 2.36 13.44
CA LEU A 139 -19.01 3.21 12.36
C LEU A 139 -17.50 3.07 12.23
N PRO A 140 -16.93 3.12 11.02
CA PRO A 140 -15.48 3.21 10.88
C PRO A 140 -14.98 4.52 11.50
N SER A 141 -13.84 4.46 12.19
CA SER A 141 -13.13 5.66 12.62
C SER A 141 -12.42 6.33 11.44
N ASN A 142 -11.99 7.58 11.63
CA ASN A 142 -11.12 8.27 10.67
C ASN A 142 -9.80 7.52 10.42
N ARG A 143 -9.33 6.72 11.39
CA ARG A 143 -8.13 5.89 11.24
C ARG A 143 -8.38 4.63 10.40
N ALA A 144 -9.55 4.01 10.53
CA ALA A 144 -9.93 2.90 9.65
C ALA A 144 -10.13 3.39 8.21
N LEU A 145 -10.80 4.53 8.03
CA LEU A 145 -10.95 5.16 6.71
C LEU A 145 -9.59 5.53 6.11
N SER A 146 -8.68 6.11 6.90
CA SER A 146 -7.36 6.47 6.38
C SER A 146 -6.56 5.25 5.91
N LYS A 147 -6.61 4.15 6.66
CA LYS A 147 -6.00 2.86 6.28
C LYS A 147 -6.57 2.31 4.97
N LEU A 148 -7.89 2.37 4.78
CA LEU A 148 -8.54 1.92 3.53
C LEU A 148 -8.17 2.81 2.34
N ILE A 149 -8.23 4.14 2.50
CA ILE A 149 -7.88 5.09 1.42
C ILE A 149 -6.43 4.88 0.99
N ASN A 150 -5.51 4.78 1.95
CA ASN A 150 -4.11 4.53 1.65
C ASN A 150 -3.90 3.14 1.01
N GLY A 151 -4.55 2.11 1.54
CA GLY A 151 -4.52 0.75 1.01
C GLY A 151 -4.97 0.68 -0.45
N TYR A 152 -6.19 1.12 -0.76
CA TYR A 152 -6.73 1.14 -2.13
C TYR A 152 -5.85 1.92 -3.10
N LYS A 153 -5.31 3.07 -2.67
CA LYS A 153 -4.35 3.84 -3.45
C LYS A 153 -3.08 3.04 -3.75
N ARG A 154 -2.47 2.37 -2.77
CA ARG A 154 -1.27 1.53 -2.98
C ARG A 154 -1.52 0.39 -3.96
N HIS A 155 -2.72 -0.21 -3.92
CA HIS A 155 -3.10 -1.26 -4.85
C HIS A 155 -3.54 -0.75 -6.23
N GLY A 156 -3.81 0.56 -6.38
CA GLY A 156 -4.33 1.16 -7.61
C GLY A 156 -5.79 0.80 -7.90
N LYS A 157 -6.57 0.49 -6.86
CA LYS A 157 -7.96 0.04 -6.94
C LYS A 157 -8.92 1.17 -6.50
N MET A 158 -8.90 2.29 -7.23
CA MET A 158 -9.69 3.47 -6.86
C MET A 158 -11.19 3.28 -7.10
N ASP A 159 -11.55 2.47 -8.10
CA ASP A 159 -12.93 2.10 -8.40
C ASP A 159 -13.57 1.30 -7.25
N GLU A 160 -12.81 0.40 -6.62
CA GLU A 160 -13.26 -0.33 -5.43
C GLU A 160 -13.41 0.59 -4.21
N LEU A 161 -12.52 1.59 -4.04
CA LEU A 161 -12.70 2.61 -3.01
C LEU A 161 -14.01 3.38 -3.22
N SER A 162 -14.30 3.83 -4.45
CA SER A 162 -15.54 4.53 -4.77
C SER A 162 -16.78 3.66 -4.49
N LYS A 163 -16.77 2.38 -4.86
CA LYS A 163 -17.84 1.41 -4.53
C LYS A 163 -18.01 1.24 -3.02
N PHE A 164 -16.93 1.12 -2.27
CA PHE A 164 -16.96 1.03 -0.81
C PHE A 164 -17.59 2.28 -0.19
N LEU A 165 -17.17 3.47 -0.62
CA LEU A 165 -17.70 4.74 -0.11
C LEU A 165 -19.19 4.89 -0.40
N LEU A 166 -19.66 4.50 -1.59
CA LEU A 166 -21.09 4.46 -1.93
C LEU A 166 -21.86 3.48 -1.02
N GLY A 167 -21.28 2.30 -0.78
CA GLY A 167 -21.84 1.32 0.15
C GLY A 167 -21.96 1.88 1.56
N LEU A 168 -20.90 2.52 2.05
CA LEU A 168 -20.85 3.09 3.39
C LEU A 168 -21.85 4.23 3.55
N LYS A 169 -21.98 5.09 2.53
CA LYS A 169 -22.96 6.18 2.48
C LYS A 169 -24.39 5.65 2.68
N LYS A 170 -24.77 4.57 1.98
CA LYS A 170 -26.09 3.92 2.11
C LYS A 170 -26.38 3.47 3.54
N GLU A 171 -25.39 2.91 4.23
CA GLU A 171 -25.52 2.48 5.63
C GLU A 171 -25.63 3.65 6.62
N LEU A 172 -25.00 4.79 6.29
CA LEU A 172 -24.93 6.01 7.10
C LEU A 172 -26.11 6.98 6.89
N TYR A 173 -26.83 6.91 5.77
CA TYR A 173 -27.94 7.82 5.46
C TYR A 173 -29.05 7.85 6.53
N SER A 174 -29.13 6.86 7.43
CA SER A 174 -30.07 6.89 8.57
C SER A 174 -29.64 7.79 9.74
N SER A 175 -28.40 8.33 9.79
CA SER A 175 -27.89 9.12 10.93
C SER A 175 -27.77 10.63 10.67
N GLY A 176 -28.03 11.12 9.46
CA GLY A 176 -28.07 12.57 9.17
C GLY A 176 -26.73 13.31 9.23
N GLU A 177 -25.60 12.61 9.23
CA GLU A 177 -24.26 13.23 9.27
C GLU A 177 -23.76 13.69 7.89
N SER A 178 -22.84 14.68 7.93
CA SER A 178 -22.06 15.21 6.81
C SER A 178 -21.54 14.10 5.89
N SER A 179 -21.52 14.37 4.57
CA SER A 179 -21.12 13.40 3.55
C SER A 179 -19.67 12.94 3.79
N VAL A 180 -19.48 11.71 4.31
CA VAL A 180 -18.17 11.06 4.47
C VAL A 180 -17.32 11.14 3.19
N ILE A 181 -17.98 11.15 2.02
CA ILE A 181 -17.31 11.32 0.72
C ILE A 181 -16.65 12.70 0.61
N CYS A 182 -17.29 13.77 1.09
CA CYS A 182 -16.67 15.10 1.09
C CYS A 182 -15.44 15.13 2.00
N ASP A 183 -15.49 14.50 3.18
CA ASP A 183 -14.34 14.41 4.09
C ASP A 183 -13.17 13.66 3.45
N VAL A 184 -13.45 12.59 2.69
CA VAL A 184 -12.45 11.82 1.94
C VAL A 184 -11.84 12.67 0.82
N ILE A 185 -12.67 13.38 0.04
CA ILE A 185 -12.21 14.30 -1.02
C ILE A 185 -11.30 15.38 -0.42
N ASP A 186 -11.72 16.02 0.67
CA ASP A 186 -10.94 17.04 1.35
C ASP A 186 -9.62 16.49 1.91
N ALA A 187 -9.63 15.28 2.46
CA ALA A 187 -8.43 14.59 2.91
C ALA A 187 -7.48 14.33 1.73
N CYS A 188 -7.95 13.78 0.61
CA CYS A 188 -7.13 13.56 -0.60
C CYS A 188 -6.54 14.87 -1.15
N ILE A 189 -7.33 15.95 -1.21
CA ILE A 189 -6.85 17.27 -1.63
C ILE A 189 -5.71 17.76 -0.73
N SER A 190 -5.88 17.65 0.59
CA SER A 190 -4.90 18.09 1.59
C SER A 190 -3.54 17.40 1.45
N LEU A 191 -3.53 16.16 0.96
CA LEU A 191 -2.35 15.32 0.80
C LEU A 191 -1.62 15.44 -0.54
N GLY A 192 -2.13 16.21 -1.49
CA GLY A 192 -1.55 16.18 -2.83
C GLY A 192 -2.38 15.45 -3.88
N TRP A 193 -3.37 14.65 -3.50
CA TRP A 193 -3.96 13.65 -4.37
C TRP A 193 -5.19 14.19 -5.10
N VAL A 194 -5.01 15.27 -5.85
CA VAL A 194 -6.10 16.01 -6.49
C VAL A 194 -6.73 15.22 -7.65
N GLU A 195 -5.93 14.42 -8.37
CA GLU A 195 -6.46 13.53 -9.42
C GLU A 195 -7.38 12.46 -8.80
N ILE A 196 -6.91 11.77 -7.76
CA ILE A 196 -7.72 10.80 -7.00
C ILE A 196 -9.01 11.44 -6.47
N ALA A 197 -8.92 12.66 -5.93
CA ALA A 197 -10.08 13.37 -5.43
C ALA A 197 -11.11 13.69 -6.54
N HIS A 198 -10.64 13.95 -7.76
CA HIS A 198 -11.51 14.15 -8.93
C HIS A 198 -12.11 12.82 -9.41
N ASP A 199 -11.33 11.74 -9.48
CA ASP A 199 -11.84 10.42 -9.88
C ASP A 199 -12.98 9.96 -8.95
N ILE A 200 -12.80 10.13 -7.63
CA ILE A 200 -13.85 9.86 -6.65
C ILE A 200 -15.07 10.74 -6.90
N LEU A 201 -14.89 12.03 -7.22
CA LEU A 201 -16.02 12.92 -7.52
C LEU A 201 -16.79 12.46 -8.77
N ASP A 202 -16.07 12.10 -9.84
CA ASP A 202 -16.66 11.65 -11.11
C ASP A 202 -17.43 10.33 -10.94
N ASP A 203 -16.86 9.38 -10.19
CA ASP A 203 -17.53 8.10 -9.87
C ASP A 203 -18.84 8.32 -9.09
N MET A 204 -18.86 9.31 -8.21
CA MET A 204 -20.05 9.65 -7.41
C MET A 204 -21.12 10.30 -8.28
N GLU A 205 -20.74 11.22 -9.18
CA GLU A 205 -21.67 11.82 -10.15
C GLU A 205 -22.24 10.76 -11.10
N PHE A 206 -21.41 9.83 -11.59
CA PHE A 206 -21.84 8.73 -12.46
C PHE A 206 -22.86 7.81 -11.77
N SER A 207 -22.74 7.62 -10.46
CA SER A 207 -23.68 6.82 -9.67
C SER A 207 -25.05 7.48 -9.43
N GLY A 208 -25.22 8.74 -9.87
CA GLY A 208 -26.46 9.52 -9.72
C GLY A 208 -26.60 10.23 -8.38
N ASP A 209 -25.55 10.22 -7.56
CA ASP A 209 -25.54 10.86 -6.24
C ASP A 209 -25.15 12.34 -6.37
N SER A 210 -26.06 13.25 -6.00
CA SER A 210 -25.74 14.68 -5.95
C SER A 210 -24.81 14.97 -4.77
N LEU A 211 -23.53 15.22 -5.04
CA LEU A 211 -22.58 15.72 -4.04
C LEU A 211 -22.89 17.17 -3.66
N ASP A 212 -22.53 17.53 -2.42
CA ASP A 212 -22.64 18.91 -1.95
C ASP A 212 -21.71 19.84 -2.75
N SER A 213 -22.14 21.10 -2.91
CA SER A 213 -21.39 22.13 -3.64
C SER A 213 -20.00 22.40 -3.03
N SER A 214 -19.79 22.00 -1.77
CA SER A 214 -18.51 22.07 -1.05
C SER A 214 -17.40 21.26 -1.72
N ALA A 215 -17.66 20.03 -2.17
CA ALA A 215 -16.64 19.16 -2.77
C ALA A 215 -16.09 19.73 -4.09
N TYR A 216 -17.00 20.21 -4.96
CA TYR A 216 -16.62 20.90 -6.20
C TYR A 216 -15.78 22.16 -5.93
N MET A 217 -16.14 22.93 -4.91
CA MET A 217 -15.41 24.13 -4.51
C MET A 217 -14.02 23.82 -3.96
N ALA A 218 -13.89 22.77 -3.16
CA ALA A 218 -12.61 22.32 -2.62
C ALA A 218 -11.66 21.90 -3.76
N LEU A 219 -12.13 21.08 -4.70
CA LEU A 219 -11.36 20.66 -5.88
C LEU A 219 -10.98 21.83 -6.78
N LEU A 220 -11.91 22.75 -7.05
CA LEU A 220 -11.64 23.91 -7.88
C LEU A 220 -10.57 24.81 -7.26
N SER A 221 -10.67 25.05 -5.95
CA SER A 221 -9.65 25.78 -5.18
C SER A 221 -8.29 25.08 -5.23
N ALA A 222 -8.27 23.75 -5.11
CA ALA A 222 -7.05 22.95 -5.21
C ALA A 222 -6.39 23.06 -6.59
N TYR A 223 -7.16 22.98 -7.68
CA TYR A 223 -6.63 23.13 -9.03
C TYR A 223 -6.02 24.51 -9.28
N TYR A 224 -6.70 25.58 -8.86
CA TYR A 224 -6.16 26.93 -8.99
C TYR A 224 -4.89 27.14 -8.17
N LYS A 225 -4.84 26.64 -6.93
CA LYS A 225 -3.62 26.71 -6.09
C LYS A 225 -2.42 26.00 -6.72
N ARG A 226 -2.64 25.02 -7.60
CA ARG A 226 -1.60 24.23 -8.27
C ARG A 226 -1.34 24.65 -9.71
N ASN A 227 -1.93 25.76 -10.16
CA ASN A 227 -1.85 26.24 -11.55
C ASN A 227 -2.36 25.23 -12.61
N MET A 228 -3.23 24.30 -12.22
CA MET A 228 -3.86 23.31 -13.11
C MET A 228 -5.12 23.89 -13.78
N SER A 229 -4.92 24.93 -14.59
CA SER A 229 -6.01 25.73 -15.16
C SER A 229 -6.89 24.96 -16.16
N ARG A 230 -6.33 23.97 -16.86
CA ARG A 230 -7.07 23.15 -17.82
C ARG A 230 -8.09 22.28 -17.10
N GLU A 231 -7.67 21.60 -16.05
CA GLU A 231 -8.48 20.72 -15.21
C GLU A 231 -9.55 21.52 -14.45
N ALA A 232 -9.19 22.70 -13.92
CA ALA A 232 -10.16 23.62 -13.33
C ALA A 232 -11.27 24.02 -14.33
N ASN A 233 -10.93 24.29 -15.59
CA ASN A 233 -11.91 24.63 -16.61
C ASN A 233 -12.82 23.46 -17.00
N VAL A 234 -12.33 22.23 -16.94
CA VAL A 234 -13.14 21.01 -17.13
C VAL A 234 -14.15 20.89 -15.98
N LEU A 235 -13.69 21.03 -14.73
CA LEU A 235 -14.55 20.98 -13.55
C LEU A 235 -15.64 22.06 -13.56
N ILE A 236 -15.32 23.28 -13.99
CA ILE A 236 -16.33 24.35 -14.15
C ILE A 236 -17.40 23.97 -15.17
N LYS A 237 -17.03 23.27 -16.26
CA LYS A 237 -18.01 22.79 -17.25
C LYS A 237 -18.89 21.67 -16.67
N GLN A 238 -18.32 20.76 -15.88
CA GLN A 238 -19.08 19.71 -15.17
C GLN A 238 -20.09 20.33 -14.20
N VAL A 239 -19.66 21.24 -13.33
CA VAL A 239 -20.52 21.99 -12.39
C VAL A 239 -21.70 22.67 -13.10
N ARG A 240 -21.44 23.33 -14.23
CA ARG A 240 -22.50 24.00 -15.00
C ARG A 240 -23.50 23.02 -15.61
N LYS A 241 -23.03 21.85 -16.07
CA LYS A 241 -23.90 20.78 -16.58
C LYS A 241 -24.76 20.18 -15.47
N ALA A 242 -24.22 20.06 -14.26
CA ALA A 242 -24.93 19.60 -13.07
C ALA A 242 -25.95 20.63 -12.52
N GLY A 243 -26.07 21.82 -13.12
CA GLY A 243 -27.02 22.85 -12.72
C GLY A 243 -26.66 23.57 -11.41
N LEU A 244 -25.43 23.39 -10.89
CA LEU A 244 -24.97 23.99 -9.65
C LEU A 244 -24.47 25.42 -9.91
N VAL A 245 -25.04 26.41 -9.21
CA VAL A 245 -24.58 27.80 -9.25
C VAL A 245 -23.43 27.97 -8.26
N ILE A 246 -22.21 27.74 -8.73
CA ILE A 246 -21.01 28.06 -7.96
C ILE A 246 -20.73 29.56 -8.06
N ASN A 247 -20.78 30.28 -6.94
CA ASN A 247 -20.39 31.68 -6.83
C ASN A 247 -18.87 31.86 -7.04
N LEU A 248 -18.44 31.84 -8.31
CA LEU A 248 -17.05 32.00 -8.76
C LEU A 248 -16.44 33.37 -8.37
N ALA A 249 -17.29 34.40 -8.20
CA ALA A 249 -16.87 35.81 -8.11
C ALA A 249 -16.15 36.18 -6.80
N ASN A 250 -16.39 35.49 -5.68
CA ASN A 250 -15.82 35.89 -4.38
C ASN A 250 -14.47 35.24 -4.02
N ASN A 251 -14.00 34.25 -4.77
CA ASN A 251 -12.77 33.51 -4.41
C ASN A 251 -11.60 33.66 -5.40
N ILE A 252 -11.81 34.17 -6.61
CA ILE A 252 -10.71 34.50 -7.54
C ILE A 252 -9.81 35.62 -6.98
N VAL A 253 -10.33 36.45 -6.07
CA VAL A 253 -9.58 37.55 -5.44
C VAL A 253 -8.65 37.08 -4.30
N LEU A 254 -8.81 35.86 -3.78
CA LEU A 254 -7.96 35.32 -2.71
C LEU A 254 -6.70 34.59 -3.23
N SER A 255 -6.58 34.38 -4.55
CA SER A 255 -5.41 33.70 -5.13
C SER A 255 -4.24 34.64 -5.48
N LYS A 256 -4.38 35.96 -5.26
CA LYS A 256 -3.31 36.92 -5.59
C LYS A 256 -2.67 37.65 -4.40
N ASN A 257 -3.29 37.74 -3.22
CA ASN A 257 -2.71 38.50 -2.10
C ASN A 257 -3.16 38.02 -0.71
N VAL A 258 -2.61 36.92 -0.15
CA VAL A 258 -2.49 36.73 1.32
C VAL A 258 -1.27 35.83 1.63
N PRO A 259 -0.43 36.16 2.63
CA PRO A 259 0.72 35.35 3.03
C PRO A 259 0.32 34.02 3.67
N SER A 260 1.21 33.03 3.56
CA SER A 260 1.18 31.73 4.22
C SER A 260 1.16 31.87 5.76
N ASN A 261 -0.03 32.03 6.34
CA ASN A 261 -0.44 31.57 7.68
C ASN A 261 -1.77 32.24 8.08
N VAL A 262 -2.89 31.68 7.63
CA VAL A 262 -4.18 31.87 8.30
C VAL A 262 -4.95 30.56 8.22
N GLY A 263 -4.94 29.81 9.32
CA GLY A 263 -5.91 28.73 9.55
C GLY A 263 -7.31 29.34 9.49
N ARG A 264 -8.13 28.87 8.54
CA ARG A 264 -9.53 29.29 8.48
C ARG A 264 -10.29 28.62 9.62
N SER A 265 -10.89 29.48 10.42
CA SER A 265 -11.68 29.20 11.60
C SER A 265 -12.69 28.07 11.37
N SER A 266 -12.52 27.05 12.19
CA SER A 266 -13.60 26.27 12.79
C SER A 266 -14.70 27.19 13.33
N LEU A 267 -15.79 27.37 12.58
CA LEU A 267 -17.03 27.94 13.10
C LEU A 267 -18.24 27.21 12.49
N SER A 268 -18.44 26.00 12.97
CA SER A 268 -19.77 25.54 13.36
C SER A 268 -19.62 24.83 14.70
N ILE A 269 -19.79 25.60 15.77
CA ILE A 269 -19.85 25.08 17.14
C ILE A 269 -21.13 24.25 17.23
N LYS A 270 -20.97 22.94 17.40
CA LYS A 270 -21.83 22.17 18.30
C LYS A 270 -20.92 21.43 19.28
N GLU A 271 -20.68 22.10 20.39
CA GLU A 271 -20.24 21.46 21.62
C GLU A 271 -21.35 20.52 22.09
N ALA A 272 -21.07 19.22 22.05
CA ALA A 272 -21.63 18.25 22.98
C ALA A 272 -20.65 17.06 23.03
N SER A 273 -19.91 16.97 24.14
CA SER A 273 -19.10 15.85 24.63
C SER A 273 -18.92 14.62 23.70
N SER A 274 -17.77 14.49 23.03
CA SER A 274 -17.20 13.18 22.70
C SER A 274 -15.73 13.31 22.32
N ILE A 275 -14.86 12.52 22.98
CA ILE A 275 -13.53 12.02 22.59
C ILE A 275 -12.86 12.76 21.40
N TYR A 276 -11.71 13.40 21.64
CA TYR A 276 -10.83 14.00 20.62
C TYR A 276 -10.52 13.00 19.48
N GLN A 277 -11.35 12.97 18.44
CA GLN A 277 -11.06 12.24 17.20
C GLN A 277 -10.27 13.17 16.27
N PRO A 278 -9.05 12.78 15.84
CA PRO A 278 -8.32 13.53 14.83
C PRO A 278 -9.10 13.60 13.50
N SER A 279 -8.92 14.68 12.74
CA SER A 279 -9.54 14.81 11.41
C SER A 279 -9.03 13.72 10.46
N LEU A 280 -9.85 13.32 9.49
CA LEU A 280 -9.48 12.31 8.49
C LEU A 280 -8.20 12.68 7.74
N SER A 281 -8.02 13.96 7.40
CA SER A 281 -6.79 14.48 6.80
C SER A 281 -5.55 14.20 7.66
N LYS A 282 -5.64 14.41 8.97
CA LYS A 282 -4.54 14.16 9.90
C LYS A 282 -4.24 12.66 10.02
N CYS A 283 -5.28 11.83 10.17
CA CYS A 283 -5.13 10.37 10.19
C CYS A 283 -4.50 9.82 8.90
N LEU A 284 -4.85 10.41 7.75
CA LEU A 284 -4.32 9.99 6.46
C LEU A 284 -2.86 10.43 6.26
N VAL A 285 -2.46 11.60 6.75
CA VAL A 285 -1.04 12.00 6.78
C VAL A 285 -0.22 11.08 7.68
N GLU A 286 -0.70 10.76 8.88
CA GLU A 286 -0.02 9.84 9.81
C GLU A 286 0.09 8.43 9.21
N GLU A 287 -0.98 7.91 8.60
CA GLU A 287 -1.00 6.59 7.98
C GLU A 287 -0.04 6.49 6.78
N VAL A 288 0.04 7.53 5.95
CA VAL A 288 1.00 7.57 4.83
C VAL A 288 2.44 7.57 5.37
N SER A 289 2.71 8.37 6.40
CA SER A 289 4.03 8.42 7.04
C SER A 289 4.43 7.07 7.66
N ASP A 290 3.50 6.41 8.35
CA ASP A 290 3.77 5.11 8.97
C ASP A 290 3.93 4.00 7.93
N ALA A 291 3.16 4.03 6.84
CA ALA A 291 3.32 3.11 5.72
C ALA A 291 4.69 3.27 5.03
N GLU A 292 5.18 4.50 4.84
CA GLU A 292 6.51 4.76 4.28
C GLU A 292 7.64 4.21 5.15
N LYS A 293 7.54 4.38 6.48
CA LYS A 293 8.50 3.79 7.43
C LYS A 293 8.47 2.26 7.39
N ALA A 294 7.29 1.66 7.29
CA ALA A 294 7.13 0.22 7.18
C ALA A 294 7.77 -0.32 5.88
N VAL A 295 7.59 0.39 4.75
CA VAL A 295 8.26 0.05 3.48
C VAL A 295 9.78 0.09 3.63
N SER A 296 10.33 1.10 4.32
CA SER A 296 11.77 1.18 4.60
C SER A 296 12.28 -0.03 5.41
N HIS A 297 11.53 -0.47 6.43
CA HIS A 297 11.85 -1.67 7.20
C HIS A 297 11.83 -2.94 6.35
N ILE A 298 10.80 -3.10 5.51
CA ILE A 298 10.70 -4.26 4.61
C ILE A 298 11.86 -4.28 3.59
N ILE A 299 12.23 -3.12 3.03
CA ILE A 299 13.40 -3.00 2.14
C ILE A 299 14.66 -3.47 2.86
N TYR A 300 14.86 -3.07 4.12
CA TYR A 300 16.01 -3.49 4.92
C TYR A 300 16.03 -5.01 5.14
N GLU A 301 14.90 -5.63 5.49
CA GLU A 301 14.81 -7.09 5.70
C GLU A 301 15.08 -7.89 4.42
N LEU A 302 14.49 -7.46 3.30
CA LEU A 302 14.69 -8.09 1.99
C LEU A 302 16.14 -7.96 1.54
N ASN A 303 16.73 -6.77 1.66
CA ASN A 303 18.13 -6.53 1.32
C ASN A 303 19.10 -7.31 2.21
N SER A 304 18.81 -7.41 3.51
CA SER A 304 19.59 -8.23 4.45
C SER A 304 19.55 -9.71 4.07
N SER A 305 18.38 -10.20 3.64
CA SER A 305 18.22 -11.58 3.16
C SER A 305 18.99 -11.82 1.85
N ILE A 306 18.90 -10.89 0.88
CA ILE A 306 19.65 -10.95 -0.38
C ILE A 306 21.15 -10.94 -0.10
N TYR A 307 21.62 -10.08 0.81
CA TYR A 307 23.02 -10.04 1.23
C TYR A 307 23.47 -11.38 1.83
N PHE A 308 22.69 -11.93 2.77
CA PHE A 308 22.95 -13.21 3.40
C PHE A 308 23.11 -14.34 2.37
N PHE A 309 22.12 -14.51 1.49
CA PHE A 309 22.17 -15.56 0.47
C PHE A 309 23.28 -15.34 -0.57
N SER A 310 23.52 -14.09 -0.97
CA SER A 310 24.60 -13.75 -1.91
C SER A 310 25.97 -14.05 -1.31
N LYS A 311 26.20 -13.75 -0.03
CA LYS A 311 27.44 -14.12 0.69
C LYS A 311 27.59 -15.62 0.87
N ALA A 312 26.48 -16.33 1.07
CA ALA A 312 26.44 -17.80 1.11
C ALA A 312 26.56 -18.46 -0.29
N LYS A 313 26.68 -17.68 -1.37
CA LYS A 313 26.71 -18.15 -2.77
C LYS A 313 25.45 -18.90 -3.21
N MET A 314 24.33 -18.66 -2.53
CA MET A 314 23.01 -19.23 -2.81
C MET A 314 22.20 -18.28 -3.69
N MET A 315 22.65 -18.09 -4.94
CA MET A 315 22.04 -17.08 -5.83
C MET A 315 20.60 -17.39 -6.24
N GLY A 316 20.19 -18.66 -6.24
CA GLY A 316 18.79 -19.04 -6.48
C GLY A 316 17.84 -18.46 -5.43
N ASP A 317 18.21 -18.56 -4.16
CA ASP A 317 17.42 -18.00 -3.05
C ASP A 317 17.47 -16.47 -3.04
N ALA A 318 18.65 -15.87 -3.28
CA ALA A 318 18.77 -14.42 -3.42
C ALA A 318 17.86 -13.87 -4.54
N LEU A 319 17.79 -14.55 -5.69
CA LEU A 319 16.89 -14.22 -6.78
C LEU A 319 15.42 -14.37 -6.43
N ASN A 320 15.05 -15.38 -5.65
CA ASN A 320 13.67 -15.54 -5.19
C ASN A 320 13.24 -14.38 -4.29
N ILE A 321 14.12 -13.89 -3.41
CA ILE A 321 13.86 -12.69 -2.60
C ILE A 321 13.76 -11.43 -3.48
N TYR A 322 14.65 -11.29 -4.47
CA TYR A 322 14.58 -10.19 -5.43
C TYR A 322 13.27 -10.18 -6.23
N ARG A 323 12.81 -11.36 -6.70
CA ARG A 323 11.52 -11.49 -7.39
C ARG A 323 10.36 -11.13 -6.48
N ARG A 324 10.39 -11.60 -5.23
CA ARG A 324 9.38 -11.23 -4.21
C ARG A 324 9.33 -9.71 -3.99
N MET A 325 10.48 -9.03 -3.98
CA MET A 325 10.53 -7.56 -3.88
C MET A 325 9.76 -6.88 -5.03
N GLN A 326 9.94 -7.38 -6.26
CA GLN A 326 9.23 -6.90 -7.44
C GLN A 326 7.73 -7.22 -7.40
N GLU A 327 7.36 -8.42 -6.98
CA GLU A 327 5.96 -8.84 -6.80
C GLU A 327 5.22 -7.97 -5.78
N MET A 328 5.91 -7.58 -4.70
CA MET A 328 5.41 -6.65 -3.69
C MET A 328 5.39 -5.18 -4.17
N LYS A 329 5.78 -4.91 -5.42
CA LYS A 329 5.92 -3.56 -5.99
C LYS A 329 6.87 -2.65 -5.20
N ILE A 330 7.80 -3.24 -4.45
CA ILE A 330 8.84 -2.51 -3.72
C ILE A 330 10.01 -2.29 -4.69
N GLN A 331 10.42 -1.04 -4.84
CA GLN A 331 11.52 -0.70 -5.74
C GLN A 331 12.86 -1.21 -5.19
N PRO A 332 13.62 -2.00 -5.98
CA PRO A 332 14.97 -2.39 -5.62
C PRO A 332 15.87 -1.15 -5.44
N THR A 333 16.76 -1.21 -4.45
CA THR A 333 17.69 -0.12 -4.17
C THR A 333 19.07 -0.44 -4.72
N GLU A 334 19.97 0.54 -4.70
CA GLU A 334 21.38 0.32 -5.04
C GLU A 334 21.99 -0.85 -4.26
N HIS A 335 21.69 -0.96 -2.95
CA HIS A 335 22.18 -2.04 -2.11
C HIS A 335 21.70 -3.41 -2.59
N THR A 336 20.44 -3.52 -3.02
CA THR A 336 19.87 -4.74 -3.62
C THR A 336 20.76 -5.21 -4.78
N PHE A 337 21.08 -4.29 -5.69
CA PHE A 337 21.90 -4.58 -6.85
C PHE A 337 23.36 -4.87 -6.51
N MET A 338 23.96 -4.08 -5.61
CA MET A 338 25.32 -4.31 -5.14
C MET A 338 25.50 -5.73 -4.60
N TYR A 339 24.58 -6.20 -3.75
CA TYR A 339 24.64 -7.54 -3.17
C TYR A 339 24.51 -8.64 -4.22
N LEU A 340 23.57 -8.49 -5.16
CA LEU A 340 23.40 -9.46 -6.25
C LEU A 340 24.62 -9.49 -7.18
N VAL A 341 25.17 -8.34 -7.57
CA VAL A 341 26.40 -8.27 -8.39
C VAL A 341 27.58 -8.90 -7.63
N CYS A 342 27.72 -8.63 -6.33
CA CYS A 342 28.75 -9.24 -5.49
C CYS A 342 28.63 -10.77 -5.46
N GLY A 343 27.41 -11.28 -5.28
CA GLY A 343 27.12 -12.71 -5.29
C GLY A 343 27.50 -13.37 -6.60
N TYR A 344 26.97 -12.87 -7.72
CA TYR A 344 27.30 -13.40 -9.05
C TYR A 344 28.78 -13.27 -9.41
N SER A 345 29.41 -12.16 -9.05
CA SER A 345 30.84 -11.94 -9.29
C SER A 345 31.69 -13.01 -8.58
N SER A 346 31.34 -13.38 -7.35
CA SER A 346 32.04 -14.41 -6.58
C SER A 346 31.91 -15.84 -7.14
N LEU A 347 30.96 -16.04 -8.05
CA LEU A 347 30.70 -17.29 -8.77
C LEU A 347 31.13 -17.21 -10.25
N GLU A 348 31.74 -16.10 -10.67
CA GLU A 348 32.12 -15.83 -12.06
C GLU A 348 30.93 -15.91 -13.05
N MET A 349 29.71 -15.68 -12.54
CA MET A 349 28.46 -15.70 -13.30
C MET A 349 28.24 -14.37 -14.02
N TYR A 350 29.17 -14.00 -14.88
CA TYR A 350 29.16 -12.69 -15.54
C TYR A 350 27.98 -12.48 -16.49
N ARG A 351 27.40 -13.58 -17.02
CA ARG A 351 26.17 -13.51 -17.83
C ARG A 351 25.01 -12.97 -17.01
N ASP A 352 24.83 -13.46 -15.79
CA ASP A 352 23.75 -13.03 -14.91
C ASP A 352 23.93 -11.56 -14.48
N VAL A 353 25.18 -11.11 -14.30
CA VAL A 353 25.48 -9.67 -14.12
C VAL A 353 25.00 -8.84 -15.33
N THR A 354 25.13 -9.35 -16.56
CA THR A 354 24.61 -8.62 -17.75
C THR A 354 23.08 -8.54 -17.78
N ILE A 355 22.39 -9.58 -17.31
CA ILE A 355 20.93 -9.59 -17.19
C ILE A 355 20.51 -8.56 -16.15
N LEU A 356 21.15 -8.59 -14.98
CA LEU A 356 20.87 -7.67 -13.87
C LEU A 356 21.10 -6.20 -14.28
N TRP A 357 22.13 -5.92 -15.07
CA TRP A 357 22.34 -4.58 -15.65
C TRP A 357 21.21 -4.14 -16.58
N GLY A 358 20.63 -5.08 -17.34
CA GLY A 358 19.43 -4.81 -18.13
C GLY A 358 18.23 -4.41 -17.26
N ASP A 359 18.09 -5.01 -16.07
CA ASP A 359 17.06 -4.61 -15.10
C ASP A 359 17.37 -3.24 -14.47
N MET A 360 18.62 -2.99 -14.06
CA MET A 360 19.06 -1.69 -13.53
C MET A 360 18.76 -0.55 -14.50
N LYS A 361 19.11 -0.70 -15.78
CA LYS A 361 18.84 0.32 -16.82
C LYS A 361 17.36 0.67 -16.94
N ARG A 362 16.49 -0.34 -16.95
CA ARG A 362 15.03 -0.15 -17.03
C ARG A 362 14.50 0.68 -15.85
N ILE A 363 15.05 0.49 -14.66
CA ILE A 363 14.64 1.23 -13.44
C ILE A 363 15.30 2.63 -13.41
N MET A 364 16.50 2.78 -13.96
CA MET A 364 17.14 4.10 -14.10
C MET A 364 16.38 4.99 -15.09
N GLU A 365 15.84 4.43 -16.17
CA GLU A 365 15.00 5.15 -17.14
C GLU A 365 13.72 5.71 -16.50
N THR A 366 13.19 5.06 -15.45
CA THR A 366 12.05 5.58 -14.67
C THR A 366 12.45 6.62 -13.62
N GLY A 367 13.74 6.93 -13.46
CA GLY A 367 14.26 7.93 -12.52
C GLY A 367 14.25 7.49 -11.06
N SER A 368 13.94 6.22 -10.76
CA SER A 368 13.76 5.70 -9.41
C SER A 368 15.01 5.09 -8.79
N LEU A 369 16.11 4.99 -9.55
CA LEU A 369 17.36 4.38 -9.12
C LEU A 369 18.57 5.23 -9.49
N THR A 370 19.36 5.58 -8.48
CA THR A 370 20.67 6.22 -8.63
C THR A 370 21.74 5.23 -8.18
N LEU A 371 22.76 5.00 -9.01
CA LEU A 371 23.89 4.13 -8.69
C LEU A 371 25.12 4.97 -8.34
N SER A 372 25.89 4.55 -7.34
CA SER A 372 27.17 5.15 -6.98
C SER A 372 28.24 4.85 -8.02
N SER A 373 29.32 5.64 -7.97
CA SER A 373 30.53 5.39 -8.76
C SER A 373 31.10 3.99 -8.51
N ASP A 374 31.04 3.52 -7.26
CA ASP A 374 31.60 2.22 -6.85
C ASP A 374 30.88 1.06 -7.53
N LEU A 375 29.55 1.12 -7.62
CA LEU A 375 28.79 0.07 -8.30
C LEU A 375 29.05 0.06 -9.81
N TYR A 376 29.17 1.22 -10.45
CA TYR A 376 29.54 1.28 -11.87
C TYR A 376 30.92 0.72 -12.13
N GLU A 377 31.91 1.07 -11.31
CA GLU A 377 33.27 0.55 -11.42
C GLU A 377 33.29 -0.98 -11.23
N PHE A 378 32.50 -1.48 -10.28
CA PHE A 378 32.38 -2.91 -10.03
C PHE A 378 31.67 -3.65 -11.17
N LEU A 379 30.62 -3.08 -11.77
CA LEU A 379 29.97 -3.60 -12.98
C LEU A 379 30.94 -3.63 -14.16
N LEU A 380 31.68 -2.53 -14.36
CA LEU A 380 32.67 -2.40 -15.41
C LEU A 380 33.76 -3.47 -15.31
N LEU A 381 34.26 -3.73 -14.09
CA LEU A 381 35.21 -4.81 -13.81
C LEU A 381 34.61 -6.18 -14.12
N ASN A 382 33.37 -6.45 -13.71
CA ASN A 382 32.71 -7.73 -13.98
C ASN A 382 32.47 -7.97 -15.48
N PHE A 383 32.04 -6.95 -16.23
CA PHE A 383 31.87 -7.07 -17.68
C PHE A 383 33.19 -7.25 -18.41
N LEU A 384 34.25 -6.59 -17.95
CA LEU A 384 35.58 -6.76 -18.48
C LEU A 384 36.08 -8.20 -18.25
N ARG A 385 35.94 -8.74 -17.03
CA ARG A 385 36.28 -10.13 -16.72
C ARG A 385 35.52 -11.14 -17.59
N GLY A 386 34.21 -10.94 -17.75
CA GLY A 386 33.36 -11.77 -18.61
C GLY A 386 33.56 -11.56 -20.12
N GLY A 387 34.33 -10.55 -20.54
CA GLY A 387 34.58 -10.23 -21.94
C GLY A 387 33.35 -9.69 -22.69
N TYR A 388 32.42 -9.04 -21.96
CA TYR A 388 31.21 -8.40 -22.47
C TYR A 388 31.50 -6.93 -22.85
N PHE A 389 32.35 -6.73 -23.86
CA PHE A 389 32.85 -5.40 -24.22
C PHE A 389 31.78 -4.40 -24.68
N GLU A 390 30.64 -4.86 -25.18
CA GLU A 390 29.48 -4.00 -25.43
C GLU A 390 29.03 -3.32 -24.13
N ARG A 391 28.83 -4.11 -23.07
CA ARG A 391 28.38 -3.62 -21.76
C ARG A 391 29.45 -2.77 -21.06
N VAL A 392 30.72 -3.11 -21.23
CA VAL A 392 31.86 -2.28 -20.80
C VAL A 392 31.76 -0.88 -21.40
N MET A 393 31.56 -0.77 -22.72
CA MET A 393 31.47 0.52 -23.40
C MET A 393 30.18 1.27 -23.02
N GLU A 394 29.07 0.58 -22.80
CA GLU A 394 27.83 1.18 -22.27
C GLU A 394 28.05 1.83 -20.90
N VAL A 395 28.65 1.11 -19.95
CA VAL A 395 28.89 1.64 -18.59
C VAL A 395 29.84 2.83 -18.63
N ILE A 396 30.91 2.76 -19.43
CA ILE A 396 31.84 3.88 -19.61
C ILE A 396 31.12 5.13 -20.15
N ASP A 397 30.23 4.96 -21.14
CA ASP A 397 29.45 6.07 -21.70
C ASP A 397 28.55 6.72 -20.63
N TYR A 398 27.88 5.90 -19.81
CA TYR A 398 27.08 6.39 -18.68
C TYR A 398 27.93 7.14 -17.65
N MET A 399 29.06 6.57 -17.23
CA MET A 399 29.95 7.22 -16.27
C MET A 399 30.46 8.57 -16.79
N ASN A 400 30.83 8.65 -18.08
CA ASN A 400 31.25 9.91 -18.69
C ASN A 400 30.11 10.94 -18.75
N LYS A 401 28.89 10.53 -19.12
CA LYS A 401 27.71 11.41 -19.12
C LYS A 401 27.40 11.98 -17.75
N CYS A 402 27.64 11.21 -16.70
CA CYS A 402 27.48 11.62 -15.31
C CYS A 402 28.71 12.33 -14.71
N ASN A 403 29.75 12.64 -15.51
CA ASN A 403 31.02 13.21 -15.05
C ASN A 403 31.70 12.41 -13.91
N MET A 404 31.56 11.09 -13.93
CA MET A 404 32.22 10.19 -12.97
C MET A 404 33.66 9.89 -13.41
N TYR A 405 34.58 9.81 -12.44
CA TYR A 405 35.96 9.40 -12.71
C TYR A 405 36.02 7.91 -13.01
N VAL A 406 36.81 7.52 -14.02
CA VAL A 406 37.04 6.12 -14.38
C VAL A 406 38.54 5.84 -14.40
N ASP A 407 39.00 4.89 -13.58
CA ASP A 407 40.39 4.47 -13.56
C ASP A 407 40.75 3.64 -14.81
N LYS A 408 41.16 4.34 -15.87
CA LYS A 408 41.61 3.74 -17.13
C LYS A 408 42.77 2.76 -16.93
N TRP A 409 43.67 3.02 -15.97
CA TRP A 409 44.84 2.18 -15.77
C TRP A 409 44.46 0.84 -15.13
N MET A 410 43.57 0.85 -14.15
CA MET A 410 43.02 -0.37 -13.55
C MET A 410 42.38 -1.28 -14.61
N HIS A 411 41.48 -0.74 -15.43
CA HIS A 411 40.81 -1.52 -16.47
C HIS A 411 41.76 -1.96 -17.59
N LYS A 412 42.78 -1.15 -17.92
CA LYS A 412 43.84 -1.54 -18.85
C LYS A 412 44.63 -2.74 -18.32
N SER A 413 45.02 -2.71 -17.05
CA SER A 413 45.76 -3.78 -16.39
C SER A 413 44.95 -5.08 -16.40
N GLU A 414 43.67 -5.02 -16.01
CA GLU A 414 42.81 -6.19 -15.98
C GLU A 414 42.56 -6.78 -17.38
N TYR A 415 42.42 -5.92 -18.41
CA TYR A 415 42.33 -6.38 -19.80
C TYR A 415 43.60 -7.13 -20.23
N LEU A 416 44.79 -6.58 -19.94
CA LEU A 416 46.06 -7.22 -20.29
C LEU A 416 46.29 -8.52 -19.53
N LYS A 417 45.66 -8.69 -18.38
CA LYS A 417 45.69 -9.94 -17.61
C LYS A 417 44.84 -11.04 -18.24
N ILE A 418 43.61 -10.73 -18.66
CA ILE A 418 42.61 -11.74 -19.07
C ILE A 418 42.50 -11.87 -20.59
N HIS A 419 42.58 -10.76 -21.32
CA HIS A 419 42.18 -10.66 -22.73
C HIS A 419 43.33 -10.22 -23.66
N LYS A 420 44.60 -10.29 -23.23
CA LYS A 420 45.77 -9.82 -24.00
C LYS A 420 45.81 -10.26 -25.47
N ASN A 421 45.42 -11.51 -25.72
CA ASN A 421 45.47 -12.11 -27.06
C ASN A 421 44.14 -12.01 -27.81
N LEU A 422 43.10 -11.45 -27.20
CA LEU A 422 41.77 -11.33 -27.78
C LEU A 422 41.83 -10.46 -29.04
N TYR A 423 41.47 -11.08 -30.16
CA TYR A 423 41.44 -10.49 -31.51
C TYR A 423 42.76 -9.84 -31.99
N ARG A 424 43.91 -10.32 -31.52
CA ARG A 424 45.23 -9.77 -31.92
C ARG A 424 45.53 -9.92 -33.41
N SER A 425 45.02 -10.98 -34.05
CA SER A 425 45.26 -11.29 -35.47
C SER A 425 44.01 -11.23 -36.35
N LEU A 426 42.84 -10.94 -35.75
CA LEU A 426 41.57 -10.92 -36.48
C LEU A 426 41.39 -9.55 -37.15
N LYS A 427 41.28 -9.53 -38.48
CA LYS A 427 40.83 -8.34 -39.24
C LYS A 427 39.30 -8.37 -39.32
N ALA A 428 38.64 -7.20 -39.29
CA ALA A 428 37.17 -7.11 -39.39
C ALA A 428 36.61 -7.84 -40.63
N SER A 429 37.36 -7.85 -41.74
CA SER A 429 37.04 -8.59 -42.98
C SER A 429 37.09 -10.12 -42.86
N LYS A 430 37.56 -10.67 -41.73
CA LYS A 430 37.63 -12.12 -41.45
C LYS A 430 36.64 -12.57 -40.37
N ALA A 431 35.69 -11.72 -39.97
CA ALA A 431 34.63 -12.11 -39.05
C ALA A 431 33.71 -13.16 -39.70
N ARG A 432 33.45 -14.28 -39.01
CA ARG A 432 32.58 -15.36 -39.51
C ARG A 432 31.09 -15.03 -39.40
N THR A 433 30.73 -14.15 -38.47
CA THR A 433 29.35 -13.75 -38.20
C THR A 433 29.27 -12.27 -37.88
N GLU A 434 28.11 -11.66 -38.09
CA GLU A 434 27.85 -10.25 -37.73
C GLU A 434 28.07 -10.01 -36.22
N ALA A 435 27.64 -10.94 -35.37
CA ALA A 435 27.86 -10.88 -33.93
C ALA A 435 29.35 -10.86 -33.56
N GLN A 436 30.18 -11.65 -34.25
CA GLN A 436 31.63 -11.62 -34.05
C GLN A 436 32.24 -10.29 -34.51
N GLY A 437 31.73 -9.72 -35.61
CA GLY A 437 32.11 -8.40 -36.10
C GLY A 437 31.81 -7.30 -35.09
N LYS A 438 30.58 -7.25 -34.56
CA LYS A 438 30.18 -6.29 -33.50
C LYS A 438 31.04 -6.43 -32.26
N ARG A 439 31.28 -7.66 -31.78
CA ARG A 439 32.14 -7.91 -30.62
C ARG A 439 33.58 -7.42 -30.85
N PHE A 440 34.11 -7.61 -32.05
CA PHE A 440 35.43 -7.10 -32.43
C PHE A 440 35.48 -5.56 -32.36
N GLU A 441 34.47 -4.87 -32.88
CA GLU A 441 34.40 -3.41 -32.83
C GLU A 441 34.35 -2.88 -31.38
N TYR A 442 33.57 -3.49 -30.49
CA TYR A 442 33.56 -3.10 -29.08
C TYR A 442 34.91 -3.33 -28.38
N VAL A 443 35.60 -4.44 -28.66
CA VAL A 443 36.96 -4.68 -28.13
C VAL A 443 37.93 -3.63 -28.64
N LYS A 444 37.85 -3.26 -29.92
CA LYS A 444 38.68 -2.22 -30.52
C LYS A 444 38.39 -0.85 -29.91
N ALA A 445 37.12 -0.52 -29.68
CA ALA A 445 36.71 0.70 -29.00
C ALA A 445 37.28 0.78 -27.58
N PHE A 446 37.21 -0.33 -26.83
CA PHE A 446 37.80 -0.42 -25.49
C PHE A 446 39.33 -0.26 -25.52
N LYS A 447 40.04 -0.96 -26.43
CA LYS A 447 41.50 -0.81 -26.57
C LYS A 447 41.90 0.64 -26.84
N LYS A 448 41.18 1.32 -27.73
CA LYS A 448 41.38 2.75 -28.01
C LYS A 448 41.15 3.61 -26.77
N TRP A 449 40.05 3.38 -26.05
CA TRP A 449 39.73 4.09 -24.81
C TRP A 449 40.79 3.90 -23.71
N ALA A 450 41.32 2.68 -23.56
CA ALA A 450 42.34 2.31 -22.57
C ALA A 450 43.79 2.60 -23.01
N GLY A 451 44.01 3.10 -24.23
CA GLY A 451 45.36 3.35 -24.77
C GLY A 451 46.19 2.08 -24.92
N ILE A 452 45.59 1.01 -25.45
CA ILE A 452 46.23 -0.27 -25.76
C ILE A 452 46.42 -0.36 -27.28
N ASN A 453 47.68 -0.49 -27.71
CA ASN A 453 48.07 -0.59 -29.11
C ASN A 453 47.97 -2.02 -29.66
#